data_AF-A0A949LPS6-F1
#
_entry.id   AF-A0A949LPS6-F1
#
_cell.length_a   1.000
_cell.length_b   1.000
_cell.length_c   1.000
_cell.angle_alpha   90.00
_cell.angle_beta   90.00
_cell.angle_gamma   90.00
#
_symmetry.space_group_name_H-M   'P 1'
#
loop_
_entity.id
_entity.type
_entity.pdbx_description
1 polymer ?
#
loop_
_entity_poly.entity_id
_entity_poly.type
_entity_poly.pdbx_seq_one_letter_code
_entity_poly.pdbx_strand_id
1 'polypeptide(L)' 'MLVHLKNGGTSLVLRQVDDTFEIVHWGAALSEINEKSLAITGRAVMHGALDVNPGNLILREHSRGWIGHPALRGHRSG' A
#
# COMPACT_ATOMS: atom_id res chain seq x y z
N MET A 1 -2.93 11.50 0.92
CA MET A 1 -4.32 11.43 0.40
C MET A 1 -4.92 10.06 0.69
N LEU A 2 -6.19 10.02 1.07
CA LEU A 2 -7.02 8.82 1.20
C LEU A 2 -7.95 8.68 -0.02
N VAL A 3 -8.01 7.49 -0.62
CA VAL A 3 -8.98 7.15 -1.68
C VAL A 3 -9.80 5.96 -1.21
N HIS A 4 -11.13 6.08 -1.26
CA HIS A 4 -12.06 5.02 -0.88
C HIS A 4 -12.97 4.68 -2.06
N LEU A 5 -12.69 3.56 -2.71
CA LEU A 5 -13.52 3.01 -3.78
C LEU A 5 -14.54 2.04 -3.18
N LYS A 6 -15.81 2.16 -3.59
CA LYS A 6 -16.92 1.34 -3.10
C LYS A 6 -17.69 0.75 -4.27
N ASN A 7 -17.93 -0.56 -4.27
CA ASN A 7 -18.79 -1.22 -5.24
C ASN A 7 -19.33 -2.54 -4.67
N GLY A 8 -20.63 -2.85 -4.88
CA GLY A 8 -21.20 -4.17 -4.62
C GLY A 8 -20.95 -4.74 -3.20
N GLY A 9 -20.99 -3.90 -2.16
CA GLY A 9 -20.68 -4.32 -0.79
C GLY A 9 -19.19 -4.55 -0.50
N THR A 10 -18.30 -4.11 -1.38
CA THR A 10 -16.84 -4.16 -1.23
C THR A 10 -16.26 -2.75 -1.09
N SER A 11 -15.29 -2.61 -0.19
CA SER A 11 -14.45 -1.42 -0.03
C SER A 11 -13.01 -1.74 -0.45
N LEU A 12 -12.44 -0.86 -1.27
CA LEU A 12 -11.00 -0.77 -1.49
C LEU A 12 -10.51 0.59 -0.97
N VAL A 13 -9.67 0.57 0.05
CA VAL A 13 -9.13 1.76 0.71
C VAL A 13 -7.65 1.87 0.39
N LEU A 14 -7.27 2.99 -0.21
CA LEU A 14 -5.92 3.30 -0.61
C LEU A 14 -5.39 4.51 0.15
N ARG A 15 -4.13 4.42 0.58
CA ARG A 15 -3.38 5.54 1.13
C ARG A 15 -2.27 5.90 0.15
N GLN A 16 -2.19 7.16 -0.23
CA GLN A 16 -1.05 7.65 -1.01
C GLN A 16 0.22 7.62 -0.15
N VAL A 17 1.28 7.03 -0.68
CA VAL A 17 2.62 6.97 -0.08
C VAL A 17 3.62 7.38 -1.17
N ASP A 18 4.25 8.54 -0.98
CA ASP A 18 5.04 9.22 -2.01
C ASP A 18 4.25 9.33 -3.34
N ASP A 19 4.83 8.79 -4.42
CA ASP A 19 4.29 8.83 -5.78
C ASP A 19 3.42 7.60 -6.13
N THR A 20 3.03 6.79 -5.13
CA THR A 20 2.23 5.58 -5.34
C THR A 20 1.12 5.44 -4.29
N PHE A 21 0.41 4.32 -4.34
CA PHE A 21 -0.64 3.97 -3.38
C PHE A 21 -0.35 2.65 -2.68
N GLU A 22 -0.65 2.61 -1.39
CA GLU A 22 -0.73 1.41 -0.57
C GLU A 22 -2.19 0.96 -0.43
N ILE A 23 -2.43 -0.34 -0.58
CA ILE A 23 -3.71 -0.96 -0.23
C ILE A 23 -3.76 -1.19 1.28
N VAL A 24 -4.64 -0.42 1.94
CA VAL A 24 -4.85 -0.48 3.38
C VAL A 24 -5.93 -1.50 3.74
N HIS A 25 -6.99 -1.57 2.94
CA HIS A 25 -8.09 -2.52 3.09
C HIS A 25 -8.63 -2.92 1.72
N TRP A 26 -8.92 -4.20 1.56
CA TRP A 26 -9.70 -4.71 0.44
C TRP A 26 -10.60 -5.83 0.95
N GLY A 27 -11.90 -5.58 0.98
CA GLY A 27 -12.86 -6.59 1.41
C GLY A 27 -14.23 -6.00 1.66
N ALA A 28 -14.90 -6.51 2.69
CA ALA A 28 -16.24 -6.08 3.07
C ALA A 28 -16.38 -4.54 3.14
N ALA A 29 -17.56 -4.06 2.80
CA ALA A 29 -17.92 -2.66 2.87
C ALA A 29 -17.61 -2.11 4.26
N LEU A 30 -16.99 -0.94 4.26
CA LEU A 30 -16.67 -0.18 5.45
C LEU A 30 -17.57 1.06 5.46
N SER A 31 -17.91 1.51 6.65
CA SER A 31 -18.57 2.79 6.89
C SER A 31 -17.65 3.96 6.48
N GLU A 32 -17.97 5.18 6.91
CA GLU A 32 -17.09 6.31 6.65
C GLU A 32 -15.71 6.13 7.30
N ILE A 33 -14.68 6.42 6.52
CA ILE A 33 -13.27 6.36 6.92
C ILE A 33 -12.67 7.73 6.63
N ASN A 34 -11.85 8.20 7.55
CA ASN A 34 -11.09 9.42 7.40
C ASN A 34 -9.59 9.15 7.60
N GLU A 35 -8.76 10.18 7.46
CA GLU A 35 -7.31 10.00 7.60
C GLU A 35 -6.89 9.52 9.00
N LYS A 36 -7.63 9.88 10.06
CA LYS A 36 -7.33 9.40 11.43
C LYS A 36 -7.58 7.90 11.57
N SER A 37 -8.56 7.36 10.84
CA SER A 37 -8.82 5.92 10.79
C SER A 37 -7.61 5.13 10.26
N LEU A 38 -6.72 5.74 9.48
CA LEU A 38 -5.53 5.07 8.94
C LEU A 38 -4.43 4.87 9.99
N ALA A 39 -4.51 5.52 11.15
CA ALA A 39 -3.49 5.41 12.19
C ALA A 39 -3.34 3.96 12.71
N ILE A 40 -4.41 3.17 12.68
CA ILE A 40 -4.40 1.76 13.13
C ILE A 40 -3.70 0.81 12.17
N THR A 41 -3.36 1.27 10.97
CA THR A 41 -2.88 0.41 9.87
C THR A 41 -1.34 0.37 9.83
N GLY A 42 -0.69 0.96 10.82
CA GLY A 42 0.76 0.92 10.99
C GLY A 42 1.26 -0.51 11.15
N ARG A 43 2.38 -0.83 10.51
CA ARG A 43 3.01 -2.15 10.56
C ARG A 43 4.35 -2.06 11.27
N ALA A 44 4.65 -3.05 12.10
CA ALA A 44 5.97 -3.15 12.72
C ALA A 44 7.05 -3.43 11.66
N VAL A 45 8.27 -2.96 11.91
CA VAL A 45 9.45 -3.33 11.10
C VAL A 45 9.96 -4.68 11.59
N MET A 46 10.15 -5.62 10.67
CA MET A 46 10.64 -6.95 11.00
C MET A 46 12.14 -6.90 11.33
N HIS A 47 12.62 -7.78 12.20
CA HIS A 47 14.06 -7.88 12.47
C HIS A 47 14.83 -8.27 11.22
N GLY A 48 15.90 -7.56 10.91
CA GLY A 48 16.68 -7.75 9.68
C GLY A 48 16.04 -7.20 8.41
N ALA A 49 14.93 -6.46 8.52
CA ALA A 49 14.39 -5.67 7.40
C ALA A 49 15.12 -4.33 7.25
N LEU A 50 14.75 -3.58 6.21
CA LEU A 50 15.14 -2.17 6.07
C LEU A 50 14.53 -1.32 7.19
N ASP A 51 15.05 -0.11 7.38
CA ASP A 51 14.61 0.83 8.42
C ASP A 51 13.10 1.16 8.35
N VAL A 52 12.48 0.96 7.20
CA VAL A 52 11.05 1.19 6.95
C VAL A 52 10.41 -0.07 6.37
N ASN A 53 9.22 -0.44 6.87
CA ASN A 53 8.46 -1.56 6.33
C ASN A 53 7.92 -1.20 4.92
N PRO A 54 8.27 -1.96 3.86
CA PRO A 54 7.68 -1.77 2.55
C PRO A 54 6.19 -2.17 2.62
N GLY A 55 5.31 -1.16 2.63
CA GLY A 55 3.86 -1.35 2.72
C GLY A 55 3.28 -2.23 1.60
N ASN A 56 1.98 -2.50 1.65
CA ASN A 56 1.31 -3.25 0.57
C ASN A 56 1.01 -2.35 -0.64
N LEU A 57 2.07 -1.97 -1.35
CA LEU A 57 2.00 -1.07 -2.50
C LEU A 57 1.25 -1.72 -3.67
N ILE A 58 0.50 -0.90 -4.42
CA ILE A 58 -0.07 -1.28 -5.72
C ILE A 58 1.07 -1.54 -6.71
N LEU A 59 2.07 -0.64 -6.73
CA LEU A 59 3.26 -0.79 -7.55
C LEU A 59 4.42 -1.28 -6.67
N ARG A 60 4.70 -2.58 -6.73
CA ARG A 60 5.81 -3.21 -6.02
C ARG A 60 7.07 -3.13 -6.87
N GLU A 61 8.09 -2.47 -6.37
CA GLU A 61 9.33 -2.22 -7.10
C GLU A 61 10.55 -2.62 -6.27
N HIS A 62 11.51 -3.30 -6.89
CA HIS A 62 12.78 -3.66 -6.24
C HIS A 62 13.57 -2.43 -5.82
N SER A 63 13.50 -1.34 -6.59
CA SER A 63 14.13 -0.05 -6.28
C SER A 63 13.64 0.58 -4.98
N ARG A 64 12.47 0.17 -4.48
CA ARG A 64 11.85 0.67 -3.24
C ARG A 64 11.97 -0.32 -2.08
N GLY A 65 12.89 -1.28 -2.18
CA GLY A 65 13.15 -2.26 -1.12
C GLY A 65 12.16 -3.43 -1.07
N TRP A 66 11.31 -3.61 -2.09
CA TRP A 66 10.49 -4.81 -2.20
C TRP A 66 11.39 -6.01 -2.53
N ILE A 67 11.38 -7.03 -1.67
CA ILE A 67 12.21 -8.23 -1.83
C ILE A 67 11.51 -9.39 -2.56
N GLY A 68 10.21 -9.25 -2.83
CA GLY A 68 9.41 -10.26 -3.54
C GLY A 68 9.39 -10.05 -5.06
N HIS A 69 8.41 -10.67 -5.74
CA HIS A 69 8.19 -10.43 -7.17
C HIS A 69 7.72 -8.98 -7.41
N PRO A 70 8.38 -8.20 -8.29
CA PRO A 70 7.98 -6.83 -8.57
C PRO A 70 6.78 -6.81 -9.53
N ALA A 71 5.94 -5.79 -9.41
CA ALA A 71 4.82 -5.56 -10.34
C ALA A 71 5.29 -4.90 -11.65
N LEU A 72 6.37 -4.14 -11.58
CA LEU A 72 7.02 -3.50 -12.72
C LEU A 72 8.52 -3.75 -12.65
N ARG A 73 9.08 -4.15 -13.79
CA ARG A 73 10.53 -4.22 -13.99
C ARG A 73 10.87 -3.41 -15.22
N GLY A 74 11.81 -2.49 -15.06
CA GLY A 74 12.32 -1.67 -16.15
C GLY A 74 13.83 -1.71 -16.18
N HIS A 75 14.39 -1.55 -17.37
CA HIS A 75 15.81 -1.32 -17.57
C HIS A 75 15.96 0.01 -18.31
N ARG A 76 16.93 0.84 -17.87
CA ARG A 76 17.15 2.16 -18.47
C ARG A 76 18.02 2.11 -19.72
N SER A 77 18.59 0.95 -20.06
CA SER A 77 19.54 0.80 -21.18
C SER A 77 19.21 -0.34 -22.16
N GLY A 78 17.93 -0.74 -22.28
CA GLY A 78 17.51 -1.83 -23.18
C GLY A 78 17.82 -3.20 -22.61
#